data_AF-X6JWA3-F1
#
_entry.id   AF-X6JWA3-F1
#
_cell.length_a   1.000
_cell.length_b   1.000
_cell.length_c   1.000
_cell.angle_alpha   90.00
_cell.angle_beta   90.00
_cell.angle_gamma   90.00
#
_symmetry.space_group_name_H-M   'P 1'
#
loop_
_entity.id
_entity.type
_entity.pdbx_description
1 polymer ?
#
loop_
_entity_poly.entity_id
_entity_poly.type
_entity_poly.pdbx_seq_one_letter_code
_entity_poly.pdbx_strand_id
1 'polypeptide(L)' 'MSIVGVDLPADRSFAVQVEPDRLKMLKVFVRLPADQINRQAQTFTFRVEDKVSFESNEYTATFNAPEIAR' A
#
# COMPACT_ATOMS: atom_id res chain seq x y z
N MET A 1 5.79 2.18 2.05
CA MET A 1 4.81 2.85 1.17
C MET A 1 4.63 4.29 1.63
N SER A 2 4.04 5.15 0.81
CA SER A 2 3.68 6.53 1.16
C SER A 2 2.27 6.82 0.66
N ILE A 3 1.54 7.69 1.35
CA ILE A 3 0.14 8.02 1.02
C ILE A 3 0.04 9.51 0.71
N VAL A 4 -0.56 9.86 -0.43
CA VAL A 4 -0.78 11.27 -0.80
C VAL A 4 -1.67 11.94 0.23
N GLY A 5 -1.26 13.12 0.72
CA GLY A 5 -1.99 13.89 1.72
C GLY A 5 -1.81 13.41 3.16
N VAL A 6 -0.94 12.43 3.41
CA VAL A 6 -0.51 12.03 4.75
C VAL A 6 0.93 12.48 4.96
N ASP A 7 1.14 13.45 5.85
CA ASP A 7 2.47 13.99 6.18
C ASP A 7 3.18 13.11 7.22
N LEU A 8 3.42 11.86 6.85
CA LEU A 8 4.15 10.87 7.63
C LEU A 8 5.29 10.29 6.77
N PRO A 9 6.41 9.89 7.39
CA PRO A 9 7.48 9.22 6.66
C PRO A 9 6.99 7.93 6.00
N ALA A 10 7.71 7.49 4.97
CA ALA A 10 7.37 6.25 4.28
C ALA A 10 7.54 5.04 5.22
N ASP A 11 6.47 4.25 5.39
CA ASP A 11 6.43 3.12 6.32
C ASP A 11 5.60 1.96 5.77
N ARG A 12 5.48 0.83 6.46
CA ARG A 12 4.67 -0.33 6.08
C ARG A 12 3.23 -0.25 6.58
N SER A 13 2.93 0.61 7.55
CA SER A 13 1.60 0.81 8.10
C SER A 13 1.35 2.30 8.35
N PHE A 14 0.08 2.72 8.23
CA PHE A 14 -0.34 4.10 8.47
C PHE A 14 -1.66 4.11 9.21
N ALA A 15 -1.78 4.97 10.21
CA ALA A 15 -3.07 5.28 10.82
C ALA A 15 -3.74 6.41 10.01
N VAL A 16 -4.94 6.16 9.50
CA VAL A 16 -5.71 7.14 8.73
C VAL A 16 -7.02 7.40 9.43
N GLN A 17 -7.27 8.67 9.78
CA GLN A 17 -8.56 9.09 10.32
C GLN A 17 -9.60 9.13 9.20
N VAL A 18 -10.78 8.58 9.47
CA VAL A 18 -11.95 8.57 8.59
C VAL A 18 -13.15 9.15 9.33
N GLU A 19 -14.05 9.79 8.60
CA GLU A 19 -15.29 10.35 9.16
C GLU A 19 -16.42 9.33 8.96
N PRO A 20 -17.36 9.18 9.93
CA PRO A 20 -18.54 8.35 9.76
C PRO A 20 -19.32 8.73 8.50
N ASP A 21 -19.88 7.72 7.82
CA ASP A 21 -20.68 7.88 6.60
C ASP A 21 -19.98 8.63 5.45
N ARG A 22 -18.64 8.65 5.43
CA ARG A 22 -17.86 9.28 4.36
C ARG A 22 -16.82 8.36 3.75
N LEU A 23 -16.78 8.37 2.42
CA LEU A 23 -15.75 7.69 1.66
C LEU A 23 -14.46 8.52 1.62
N LYS A 24 -13.33 7.93 2.01
CA LYS A 24 -12.01 8.54 1.88
C LYS A 24 -11.16 7.75 0.88
N MET A 25 -10.75 8.42 -0.20
CA MET A 25 -9.86 7.82 -1.20
C MET A 25 -8.39 7.96 -0.77
N LEU A 26 -7.64 6.86 -0.80
CA LEU A 26 -6.21 6.84 -0.48
C LEU A 26 -5.40 6.48 -1.73
N LYS A 27 -4.52 7.40 -2.15
CA LYS A 27 -3.54 7.13 -3.19
C LYS A 27 -2.23 6.68 -2.56
N VAL A 28 -2.00 5.38 -2.57
CA VAL A 28 -0.83 4.74 -1.97
C VAL A 28 0.22 4.45 -3.02
N PHE A 29 1.44 4.91 -2.79
CA PHE A 29 2.60 4.60 -3.61
C PHE A 29 3.50 3.59 -2.91
N VAL A 30 3.79 2.49 -3.59
CA VAL A 30 4.74 1.46 -3.17
C VAL A 30 5.98 1.58 -4.05
N ARG A 31 7.16 1.53 -3.44
CA ARG A 31 8.44 1.54 -4.12
C ARG A 31 9.20 0.30 -3.72
N LEU A 32 9.83 -0.34 -4.70
CA LEU A 32 10.74 -1.45 -4.49
C LEU A 32 12.13 -1.02 -5.01
N PRO A 33 13.17 -1.04 -4.18
CA PRO A 33 14.55 -0.81 -4.63
C PRO A 33 14.96 -1.79 -5.72
N ALA A 34 15.75 -1.33 -6.70
CA ALA A 34 16.12 -2.12 -7.87
C ALA A 34 16.93 -3.38 -7.51
N ASP A 35 17.78 -3.27 -6.49
CA ASP A 35 18.57 -4.36 -5.91
C ASP A 35 17.72 -5.41 -5.17
N GLN A 36 16.45 -5.10 -4.88
CA GLN A 36 15.50 -6.00 -4.22
C GLN A 36 14.48 -6.61 -5.18
N ILE A 37 14.63 -6.37 -6.48
CA ILE A 37 13.79 -7.00 -7.51
C ILE A 37 14.23 -8.45 -7.69
N ASN A 38 13.56 -9.36 -7.00
CA ASN A 38 13.89 -10.79 -7.02
C ASN A 38 13.09 -11.58 -8.06
N ARG A 39 12.01 -11.01 -8.58
CA ARG A 39 11.12 -11.63 -9.58
C ARG A 39 10.53 -10.57 -10.50
N GLN A 40 10.17 -11.01 -11.70
CA GLN A 40 9.47 -10.18 -12.71
C GLN A 40 8.10 -9.70 -12.22
N ALA A 41 7.39 -10.51 -11.43
CA ALA A 41 6.14 -10.13 -10.79
C ALA A 41 6.20 -10.47 -9.30
N GLN A 42 5.80 -9.53 -8.44
CA GLN A 42 5.82 -9.66 -6.99
C GLN A 42 4.48 -9.22 -6.41
N THR A 43 3.74 -10.17 -5.86
CA THR A 43 2.43 -9.94 -5.26
C THR A 43 2.59 -9.53 -3.79
N PHE A 44 1.78 -8.57 -3.35
CA PHE A 44 1.69 -8.12 -1.97
C PHE A 44 0.26 -7.72 -1.64
N THR A 45 -0.09 -7.75 -0.35
CA THR A 45 -1.45 -7.47 0.11
C THR A 45 -1.44 -6.25 1.03
N PHE A 46 -2.36 -5.32 0.78
CA PHE A 46 -2.73 -4.30 1.75
C PHE A 46 -3.81 -4.86 2.66
N ARG A 47 -3.57 -4.83 3.97
CA ARG A 47 -4.58 -5.13 4.97
C ARG A 47 -5.07 -3.83 5.59
N VAL A 48 -6.38 -3.61 5.55
CA VAL A 48 -7.05 -2.47 6.17
C VAL A 48 -7.85 -3.03 7.34
N GLU A 49 -7.67 -2.44 8.53
CA GLU A 49 -8.33 -2.87 9.75
C GLU A 49 -8.99 -1.66 10.42
N ASP A 50 -10.25 -1.80 10.78
CA ASP A 50 -10.89 -0.93 11.77
C ASP A 50 -10.62 -1.51 13.16
N LYS A 51 -9.80 -0.80 13.94
CA LYS A 51 -9.41 -1.23 15.29
C LYS A 51 -10.53 -1.12 16.33
N VAL A 52 -11.62 -0.42 16.02
CA VAL A 52 -12.76 -0.25 16.94
C VAL A 52 -13.76 -1.39 16.76
N SER A 53 -14.08 -1.73 15.51
CA SER A 53 -15.09 -2.74 15.16
C SER A 53 -14.52 -4.13 14.86
N PHE A 54 -13.19 -4.29 14.82
CA PHE A 54 -12.47 -5.50 14.37
C PHE A 54 -12.76 -5.90 12.92
N GLU A 55 -13.37 -5.03 12.13
CA GLU A 55 -13.56 -5.24 10.70
C GLU A 55 -12.22 -5.15 9.97
N SER A 56 -12.04 -5.99 8.95
CA SER A 56 -10.86 -5.91 8.10
C SER A 56 -11.17 -6.27 6.66
N ASN A 57 -10.36 -5.73 5.75
CA ASN A 57 -10.41 -6.07 4.34
C ASN A 57 -9.01 -6.14 3.75
N GLU A 58 -8.87 -6.91 2.67
CA GLU A 58 -7.59 -7.17 2.02
C GLU A 58 -7.64 -6.81 0.54
N TYR A 59 -6.58 -6.16 0.06
CA TYR A 59 -6.43 -5.76 -1.33
C TYR A 59 -5.09 -6.27 -1.85
N THR A 60 -5.14 -7.27 -2.73
CA THR A 60 -3.95 -7.85 -3.36
C THR A 60 -3.54 -7.04 -4.58
N ALA A 61 -2.26 -6.68 -4.66
CA ALA A 61 -1.66 -5.97 -5.78
C ALA A 61 -0.38 -6.69 -6.24
N THR A 62 -0.01 -6.49 -7.50
CA THR A 62 1.22 -7.07 -8.07
C THR A 62 2.12 -5.95 -8.56
N PHE A 63 3.36 -5.93 -8.08
CA PHE A 63 4.43 -5.13 -8.62
C PHE A 63 5.07 -5.88 -9.79
N ASN A 64 4.97 -5.31 -10.99
CA ASN A 64 5.65 -5.83 -12.17
C ASN A 64 6.97 -5.08 -12.33
N ALA A 65 8.08 -5.82 -12.31
CA ALA A 65 9.40 -5.29 -12.52
C ALA A 65 9.54 -4.78 -13.97
N PRO A 66 10.38 -3.76 -14.20
CA PRO A 66 10.74 -3.36 -15.55
C PRO A 66 11.40 -4.51 -16.30
N GLU A 67 11.07 -4.69 -17.58
CA GLU A 67 11.81 -5.59 -18.46
C GLU A 67 13.24 -5.06 -18.61
N ILE A 68 14.23 -5.85 -18.19
CA ILE A 68 15.63 -5.52 -18.45
C ILE A 68 15.85 -5.81 -19.93
N ALA A 69 15.81 -4.77 -20.77
CA ALA A 69 16.24 -4.87 -22.15
C ALA A 69 17.68 -5.40 -22.17
N ARG A 70 17.86 -6.61 -22.71
CA ARG A 70 19.18 -7.22 -22.95
C ARG A 70 19.90 -6.52 -24.08
#